data_AF-A0A2T3G6X1-F1
#
_entry.id   AF-A0A2T3G6X1-F1
#
_cell.length_a   1.000
_cell.length_b   1.000
_cell.length_c   1.000
_cell.angle_alpha   90.00
_cell.angle_beta   90.00
_cell.angle_gamma   90.00
#
_symmetry.space_group_name_H-M   'P 1'
#
loop_
_entity.id
_entity.type
_entity.pdbx_description
1 polymer ?
#
loop_
_entity_poly.entity_id
_entity_poly.type
_entity_poly.pdbx_seq_one_letter_code
_entity_poly.pdbx_strand_id
1 'polypeptide(L)'
;METHIHNPYKVNWKMYGLIGVISILVMIFASFCCPNAQNVQSIIFDIIRNLSYGGVASVFIALLIEIGNVKEKNNKANNLYEMIYSDLKINILWYLNGWAQFCNIVYKDKEYKDEKHTWTEWYGIVKNRFIELDDKRQEQALEFFKDELIYNLDVIEKSIDYINKQQFILSINELYDENLKSIIENFKFECYGAKSFLKINFNSEKFWKSFDAINEDLKKYICSWTDIQYYNYYKFKPFDILTNKSDIRTAIIESKKHNKLK
;
A
#
# COMPACT_ATOMS: atom_id res chain seq x y z
N MET A 1 -8.72 3.26 0.66
CA MET A 1 -7.45 3.66 0.04
C MET A 1 -7.13 2.62 -1.02
N GLU A 2 -6.51 2.98 -2.15
CA GLU A 2 -5.94 1.94 -3.02
C GLU A 2 -4.72 1.37 -2.32
N THR A 3 -4.61 0.04 -2.30
CA THR A 3 -3.46 -0.70 -1.82
C THR A 3 -2.76 -1.34 -3.01
N HIS A 4 -1.46 -1.60 -2.87
CA HIS A 4 -0.63 -2.25 -3.89
C HIS A 4 -1.22 -3.59 -4.28
N ILE A 5 -1.65 -4.35 -3.27
CA ILE A 5 -2.35 -5.62 -3.42
C ILE A 5 -3.73 -5.48 -2.80
N HIS A 6 -4.78 -5.65 -3.61
CA HIS A 6 -6.17 -5.58 -3.15
C HIS A 6 -6.98 -6.76 -3.70
N ASN A 7 -7.58 -7.53 -2.79
CA ASN A 7 -8.39 -8.70 -3.12
C ASN A 7 -7.65 -9.66 -4.09
N PRO A 8 -6.56 -10.31 -3.64
CA PRO A 8 -5.74 -11.16 -4.50
C PRO A 8 -6.54 -12.32 -5.10
N TYR A 9 -7.51 -12.87 -4.37
CA TYR A 9 -8.32 -14.00 -4.81
C TYR A 9 -9.49 -13.58 -5.68
N LYS A 10 -9.73 -14.32 -6.77
CA LYS A 10 -10.84 -14.09 -7.71
C LYS A 10 -11.72 -15.34 -7.83
N VAL A 11 -13.03 -15.10 -7.96
CA VAL A 11 -14.00 -16.15 -8.28
C VAL A 11 -13.69 -16.73 -9.66
N ASN A 12 -13.69 -18.05 -9.78
CA ASN A 12 -13.49 -18.72 -11.05
C ASN A 12 -14.76 -18.68 -11.93
N TRP A 13 -15.11 -17.50 -12.41
CA TRP A 13 -16.28 -17.27 -13.25
C TRP A 13 -16.32 -18.15 -14.50
N LYS A 14 -15.15 -18.50 -15.05
CA LYS A 14 -15.07 -19.37 -16.23
C LYS A 14 -15.59 -20.77 -15.94
N MET A 15 -15.16 -21.38 -14.84
CA MET A 15 -15.61 -22.72 -14.46
C MET A 15 -17.11 -22.75 -14.18
N TYR A 16 -17.61 -21.85 -13.32
CA TYR A 16 -19.04 -21.81 -12.98
C TYR A 16 -19.91 -21.44 -14.18
N GLY A 17 -19.42 -20.58 -15.08
CA GLY A 17 -20.07 -20.26 -16.34
C GLY A 17 -20.18 -21.47 -17.26
N LEU A 18 -19.09 -22.23 -17.44
CA LEU A 18 -19.06 -23.44 -18.27
C LEU A 18 -20.02 -24.52 -17.75
N ILE A 19 -19.93 -24.84 -16.45
CA ILE A 19 -20.79 -25.84 -15.84
C ILE A 19 -22.26 -25.38 -15.89
N GLY A 20 -22.53 -24.11 -15.61
CA GLY A 20 -23.87 -23.53 -15.68
C GLY A 20 -24.48 -23.61 -17.09
N VAL A 21 -23.73 -23.24 -18.13
CA VAL A 21 -24.19 -23.34 -19.52
C VAL A 21 -24.51 -24.78 -19.89
N ILE A 22 -23.63 -25.73 -19.55
CA ILE A 22 -23.86 -27.17 -19.83
C ILE A 22 -25.12 -27.66 -19.10
N SER A 23 -25.28 -27.35 -17.81
CA SER A 23 -26.46 -27.74 -17.04
C SER A 23 -27.77 -27.19 -17.62
N ILE A 24 -27.76 -25.94 -18.08
CA ILE A 24 -28.93 -25.30 -18.73
C ILE A 24 -29.22 -25.96 -20.08
N LEU A 25 -28.21 -26.26 -20.89
CA LEU A 25 -28.40 -26.94 -22.18
C LEU A 25 -29.01 -28.33 -22.02
N VAL A 26 -28.55 -29.11 -21.03
CA VAL A 26 -29.12 -30.43 -20.70
C VAL A 26 -30.57 -30.29 -20.24
N MET A 27 -30.89 -29.27 -19.44
CA MET A 27 -32.25 -28.98 -18.99
C MET A 27 -33.20 -28.63 -20.16
N ILE A 28 -32.74 -27.78 -21.08
CA ILE A 28 -33.51 -27.42 -22.29
C ILE A 28 -33.73 -28.66 -23.16
N PHE A 29 -32.68 -29.44 -23.41
CA PHE A 29 -32.77 -30.66 -24.20
C PHE A 29 -33.74 -31.68 -23.59
N ALA A 30 -33.63 -31.95 -22.29
CA ALA A 30 -34.53 -32.87 -21.59
C ALA A 30 -35.99 -32.39 -21.60
N SER A 31 -36.22 -31.08 -21.59
CA SER A 31 -37.55 -30.50 -21.65
C SER A 31 -38.16 -30.53 -23.06
N PHE A 32 -37.36 -30.34 -24.10
CA PHE A 32 -37.81 -30.32 -25.50
C PHE A 32 -37.96 -31.73 -26.08
N CYS A 33 -37.11 -32.68 -25.64
CA CYS A 33 -37.14 -34.08 -26.08
C CYS A 33 -38.10 -34.97 -25.27
N CYS A 34 -38.90 -34.40 -24.37
CA CYS A 34 -39.99 -35.11 -23.69
C CYS A 34 -41.33 -34.85 -24.42
N PRO A 35 -41.68 -35.62 -25.48
CA PRO A 35 -43.01 -35.53 -26.06
C PRO A 35 -44.04 -36.13 -25.08
N ASN A 36 -45.25 -35.56 -25.08
CA ASN A 36 -46.43 -36.01 -24.32
C ASN A 36 -46.92 -37.43 -24.71
N ALA A 37 -46.07 -38.46 -24.66
CA ALA A 37 -46.41 -39.82 -25.08
C ALA A 37 -46.06 -40.83 -23.99
N GLN A 38 -47.06 -41.65 -23.62
CA GLN A 38 -47.04 -42.72 -22.61
C GLN A 38 -46.12 -43.90 -22.99
N ASN A 39 -44.82 -43.67 -23.17
CA ASN A 39 -43.81 -44.69 -23.43
C ASN A 39 -42.70 -44.64 -22.38
N VAL A 40 -41.98 -45.76 -22.15
CA VAL A 40 -40.84 -45.87 -21.22
C VAL A 40 -39.78 -44.77 -21.42
N GLN A 41 -39.66 -44.24 -22.64
CA GLN A 41 -38.78 -43.13 -23.00
C GLN A 41 -39.16 -41.81 -22.28
N SER A 42 -40.44 -41.55 -22.02
CA SER A 42 -40.92 -40.37 -21.27
C SER A 42 -40.47 -40.36 -19.81
N ILE A 43 -40.46 -41.53 -19.15
CA ILE A 43 -39.99 -41.69 -17.76
C ILE A 43 -38.50 -41.36 -17.66
N ILE A 44 -37.69 -41.80 -18.63
CA ILE A 44 -36.25 -41.51 -18.67
C ILE A 44 -36.01 -40.00 -18.83
N PHE A 45 -36.74 -39.33 -19.73
CA PHE A 45 -36.61 -37.88 -19.91
C PHE A 45 -37.09 -37.08 -18.70
N ASP A 46 -38.14 -37.54 -18.00
CA ASP A 46 -38.60 -36.91 -16.76
C ASP A 46 -37.56 -37.00 -15.63
N ILE A 47 -36.87 -38.15 -15.51
CA ILE A 47 -35.74 -38.33 -14.57
C ILE A 47 -34.61 -37.34 -14.92
N ILE A 48 -34.22 -37.26 -16.21
CA ILE A 48 -33.16 -36.36 -16.67
C ILE A 48 -33.56 -34.90 -16.43
N ARG A 49 -34.82 -34.53 -16.68
CA ARG A 49 -35.34 -33.17 -16.44
C ARG A 49 -35.25 -32.80 -14.97
N ASN A 50 -35.72 -33.64 -14.06
CA ASN A 50 -35.63 -33.37 -12.63
C ASN A 50 -34.18 -33.31 -12.13
N LEU A 51 -33.31 -34.19 -12.63
CA LEU A 51 -31.88 -34.16 -12.34
C LEU A 51 -31.23 -32.87 -12.84
N SER A 52 -31.63 -32.39 -14.03
CA SER A 52 -31.11 -31.15 -14.61
C SER A 52 -31.52 -29.90 -13.82
N TYR A 53 -32.75 -29.83 -13.29
CA TYR A 53 -33.16 -28.77 -12.36
C TYR A 53 -32.31 -28.79 -11.08
N GLY A 54 -32.09 -29.97 -10.51
CA GLY A 54 -31.18 -30.14 -9.36
C GLY A 54 -29.74 -29.73 -9.67
N GLY A 55 -29.26 -30.03 -10.88
CA GLY A 55 -27.94 -29.64 -11.38
C GLY A 55 -27.80 -28.12 -11.51
N VAL A 56 -28.75 -27.44 -12.16
CA VAL A 56 -28.74 -25.97 -12.28
C VAL A 56 -28.78 -25.30 -10.90
N ALA A 57 -29.65 -25.78 -10.00
CA ALA A 57 -29.72 -25.27 -8.63
C ALA A 57 -28.40 -25.47 -7.88
N SER A 58 -27.75 -26.62 -8.04
CA SER A 58 -26.47 -26.93 -7.41
C SER A 58 -25.34 -26.04 -7.92
N VAL A 59 -25.28 -25.76 -9.23
CA VAL A 59 -24.32 -24.80 -9.79
C VAL A 59 -24.52 -23.41 -9.20
N PHE A 60 -25.77 -22.97 -9.07
CA PHE A 60 -26.08 -21.66 -8.49
C PHE A 60 -25.67 -21.57 -7.02
N ILE A 61 -26.00 -22.57 -6.20
CA ILE A 61 -25.58 -22.62 -4.78
C ILE A 61 -24.06 -22.68 -4.66
N ALA A 62 -23.38 -23.51 -5.46
CA ALA A 62 -21.93 -23.61 -5.45
C ALA A 62 -21.25 -22.28 -5.83
N LEU A 63 -21.81 -21.56 -6.81
CA LEU A 63 -21.33 -20.22 -7.18
C LEU A 63 -21.51 -19.21 -6.03
N LEU A 64 -22.64 -19.22 -5.33
CA LEU A 64 -22.86 -18.37 -4.16
C LEU A 64 -21.86 -18.66 -3.03
N ILE A 65 -21.60 -19.95 -2.76
CA ILE A 65 -20.61 -20.38 -1.78
C ILE A 65 -19.21 -19.90 -2.18
N GLU A 66 -18.84 -20.04 -3.46
CA GLU A 66 -17.54 -19.55 -3.96
C GLU A 66 -17.40 -18.04 -3.79
N ILE A 67 -18.43 -17.26 -4.15
CA ILE A 67 -18.43 -15.80 -3.96
C ILE A 67 -18.21 -15.45 -2.49
N GLY A 68 -18.91 -16.15 -1.58
CA GLY A 68 -18.76 -16.00 -0.13
C GLY A 68 -17.34 -16.32 0.34
N ASN A 69 -16.82 -17.47 -0.05
CA ASN A 69 -15.48 -17.94 0.31
C ASN A 69 -14.38 -16.98 -0.19
N VAL A 70 -14.46 -16.55 -1.46
CA VAL A 70 -13.50 -15.59 -2.03
C VAL A 70 -13.56 -14.25 -1.30
N LYS A 71 -14.77 -13.77 -0.97
CA LYS A 71 -14.94 -12.53 -0.18
C LYS A 71 -14.30 -12.66 1.20
N GLU A 72 -14.53 -13.75 1.91
CA GLU A 72 -13.93 -13.98 3.23
C GLU A 72 -12.41 -14.08 3.16
N LYS A 73 -11.90 -14.84 2.18
CA LYS A 73 -10.46 -15.01 1.97
C LYS A 73 -9.77 -13.67 1.65
N ASN A 74 -10.40 -12.84 0.82
CA ASN A 74 -9.93 -11.49 0.52
C ASN A 74 -9.96 -10.56 1.74
N ASN A 75 -11.02 -10.62 2.56
CA ASN A 75 -11.08 -9.84 3.80
C ASN A 75 -9.93 -10.22 4.75
N LYS A 76 -9.65 -11.51 4.92
CA LYS A 76 -8.52 -12.01 5.72
C LYS A 76 -7.18 -11.54 5.15
N ALA A 77 -6.99 -11.64 3.83
CA ALA A 77 -5.77 -11.21 3.16
C ALA A 77 -5.55 -9.69 3.29
N ASN A 78 -6.58 -8.87 3.08
CA ASN A 78 -6.47 -7.41 3.24
C ASN A 78 -6.14 -7.03 4.69
N ASN A 79 -6.76 -7.70 5.69
CA ASN A 79 -6.45 -7.46 7.09
C ASN A 79 -5.00 -7.84 7.44
N LEU A 80 -4.52 -8.98 6.93
CA LEU A 80 -3.14 -9.43 7.10
C LEU A 80 -2.15 -8.45 6.46
N TYR A 81 -2.47 -7.97 5.26
CA TYR A 81 -1.68 -6.95 4.56
C TYR A 81 -1.58 -5.68 5.40
N GLU A 82 -2.71 -5.12 5.84
CA GLU A 82 -2.70 -3.91 6.67
C GLU A 82 -1.94 -4.12 7.98
N MET A 83 -2.12 -5.26 8.65
CA MET A 83 -1.42 -5.59 9.88
C MET A 83 0.11 -5.64 9.71
N ILE A 84 0.59 -6.15 8.57
CA ILE A 84 2.04 -6.33 8.36
C ILE A 84 2.72 -5.06 7.83
N TYR A 85 2.06 -4.32 6.94
CA TYR A 85 2.65 -3.14 6.31
C TYR A 85 2.33 -1.82 7.03
N SER A 86 1.38 -1.78 7.97
CA SER A 86 0.99 -0.53 8.67
C SER A 86 2.17 0.18 9.30
N ASP A 87 3.01 -0.57 10.00
CA ASP A 87 4.10 0.00 10.79
C ASP A 87 5.14 0.64 9.88
N LEU A 88 5.51 -0.02 8.78
CA LEU A 88 6.41 0.58 7.78
C LEU A 88 5.80 1.86 7.20
N LYS A 89 4.52 1.82 6.80
CA LYS A 89 3.83 3.00 6.24
C LYS A 89 3.78 4.18 7.21
N ILE A 90 3.55 3.91 8.51
CA ILE A 90 3.51 4.92 9.56
C ILE A 90 4.91 5.44 9.88
N ASN A 91 5.93 4.59 9.91
CA ASN A 91 7.30 4.99 10.23
C ASN A 91 7.93 5.82 9.12
N ILE A 92 7.64 5.50 7.85
CA ILE A 92 7.99 6.36 6.72
C ILE A 92 7.33 7.73 6.87
N LEU A 93 6.04 7.76 7.18
CA LEU A 93 5.30 9.01 7.37
C LEU A 93 5.88 9.87 8.51
N TRP A 94 6.27 9.27 9.64
CA TRP A 94 6.95 9.96 10.73
C TRP A 94 8.28 10.55 10.29
N TYR A 95 9.09 9.80 9.55
CA TYR A 95 10.34 10.29 8.96
C TYR A 95 10.09 11.53 8.08
N LEU A 96 9.09 11.48 7.20
CA LEU A 96 8.75 12.61 6.32
C LEU A 96 8.26 13.83 7.12
N ASN A 97 7.43 13.61 8.15
CA ASN A 97 6.97 14.66 9.05
C ASN A 97 8.11 15.23 9.93
N GLY A 98 9.20 14.48 10.10
CA GLY A 98 10.39 14.90 10.84
C GLY A 98 10.93 16.25 10.36
N TRP A 99 10.90 16.52 9.05
CA TRP A 99 11.33 17.82 8.50
C TRP A 99 10.50 19.00 9.00
N ALA A 100 9.17 18.82 9.14
CA ALA A 100 8.31 19.85 9.71
C ALA A 100 8.62 20.08 11.21
N GLN A 101 8.90 19.00 11.94
CA GLN A 101 9.25 19.06 13.35
C GLN A 101 10.61 19.72 13.57
N PHE A 102 11.61 19.38 12.76
CA PHE A 102 12.93 20.00 12.75
C PHE A 102 12.82 21.51 12.58
N CYS A 103 12.00 21.94 11.62
CA CYS A 103 11.76 23.36 11.38
C CYS A 103 11.21 24.06 12.63
N ASN A 104 10.17 23.49 13.24
CA ASN A 104 9.52 24.10 14.40
C ASN A 104 10.39 24.07 15.68
N ILE A 105 11.21 23.03 15.87
CA ILE A 105 12.05 22.88 17.06
C ILE A 105 13.27 23.81 17.00
N VAL A 106 13.94 23.85 15.84
CA VAL A 106 15.19 24.60 15.66
C VAL A 106 14.95 26.09 15.42
N TYR A 107 13.96 26.45 14.60
CA TYR A 107 13.71 27.84 14.20
C TYR A 107 12.50 28.43 14.95
N LYS A 108 12.76 29.00 16.13
CA LYS A 108 11.71 29.51 17.04
C LYS A 108 11.26 30.95 16.77
N ASP A 109 11.91 31.63 15.83
CA ASP A 109 11.67 33.04 15.50
C ASP A 109 10.45 33.25 14.61
N LYS A 110 9.92 32.19 13.99
CA LYS A 110 8.68 32.21 13.22
C LYS A 110 7.73 31.11 13.71
N GLU A 111 6.44 31.40 13.65
CA GLU A 111 5.39 30.47 14.06
C GLU A 111 5.09 29.44 12.95
N TYR A 112 5.95 28.42 12.84
CA TYR A 112 5.77 27.33 11.87
C TYR A 112 4.69 26.32 12.27
N LYS A 113 4.24 26.35 13.53
CA LYS A 113 3.32 25.36 14.11
C LYS A 113 2.04 25.18 13.32
N ASP A 114 1.56 26.23 12.63
CA ASP A 114 0.30 26.26 11.88
C ASP A 114 0.48 26.17 10.36
N GLU A 115 1.71 26.20 9.87
CA GLU A 115 2.00 26.07 8.45
C GLU A 115 1.83 24.62 7.96
N LYS A 116 1.51 24.50 6.67
CA LYS A 116 1.25 23.23 6.00
C LYS A 116 1.98 23.16 4.67
N HIS A 117 2.98 22.29 4.59
CA HIS A 117 3.80 22.09 3.40
C HIS A 117 4.00 20.62 3.12
N THR A 118 4.30 20.26 1.87
CA THR A 118 4.79 18.91 1.55
C THR A 118 6.11 18.65 2.27
N TRP A 119 6.44 17.37 2.47
CA TRP A 119 7.68 17.01 3.17
C TRP A 119 8.94 17.54 2.44
N THR A 120 8.91 17.61 1.11
CA THR A 120 10.00 18.17 0.30
C THR A 120 10.13 19.69 0.47
N GLU A 121 8.99 20.40 0.56
CA GLU A 121 9.00 21.84 0.84
C GLU A 121 9.53 22.10 2.27
N TRP A 122 9.10 21.29 3.25
CA TRP A 122 9.65 21.36 4.61
C TRP A 122 11.17 21.14 4.64
N TYR A 123 11.66 20.11 3.93
CA TYR A 123 13.10 19.89 3.79
C TYR A 123 13.83 21.13 3.23
N GLY A 124 13.29 21.75 2.17
CA GLY A 124 13.83 22.97 1.59
C GLY A 124 13.84 24.15 2.57
N ILE A 125 12.77 24.33 3.36
CA ILE A 125 12.70 25.36 4.40
C ILE A 125 13.79 25.11 5.45
N VAL A 126 13.90 23.89 5.99
CA VAL A 126 14.92 23.56 7.00
C VAL A 126 16.32 23.85 6.46
N LYS A 127 16.63 23.40 5.24
CA LYS A 127 17.93 23.63 4.60
C LYS A 127 18.25 25.13 4.44
N ASN A 128 17.30 25.93 3.96
CA ASN A 128 17.53 27.36 3.75
C ASN A 128 17.72 28.09 5.09
N ARG A 129 16.88 27.77 6.08
CA ARG A 129 16.94 28.35 7.43
C ARG A 129 18.20 27.96 8.19
N PHE A 130 18.76 26.80 7.91
CA PHE A 130 20.04 26.37 8.48
C PHE A 130 21.19 27.32 8.13
N ILE A 131 21.22 27.85 6.91
CA ILE A 131 22.30 28.75 6.43
C ILE A 131 22.30 30.09 7.19
N GLU A 132 21.14 30.50 7.71
CA GLU A 132 20.98 31.75 8.46
C GLU A 132 21.43 31.65 9.92
N LEU A 133 21.71 30.44 10.42
CA LEU A 133 22.20 30.22 11.79
C LEU A 133 23.69 30.56 11.90
N ASP A 134 24.10 31.03 13.08
CA ASP A 134 25.51 31.13 13.44
C ASP A 134 26.17 29.74 13.58
N ASP A 135 27.50 29.68 13.48
CA ASP A 135 28.28 28.43 13.46
C ASP A 135 27.95 27.50 14.63
N LYS A 136 27.81 28.05 15.85
CA LYS A 136 27.49 27.24 17.04
C LYS A 136 26.10 26.64 16.95
N ARG A 137 25.12 27.41 16.48
CA ARG A 137 23.76 26.91 16.27
C ARG A 137 23.66 25.93 15.11
N GLN A 138 24.46 26.10 14.05
CA GLN A 138 24.54 25.14 12.96
C GLN A 138 25.06 23.79 13.45
N GLU A 139 26.10 23.78 14.28
CA GLU A 139 26.64 22.54 14.88
C GLU A 139 25.58 21.83 15.73
N GLN A 140 24.91 22.55 16.63
CA GLN A 140 23.84 22.01 17.48
C GLN A 140 22.65 21.48 16.68
N ALA A 141 22.22 22.22 15.65
CA ALA A 141 21.13 21.78 14.78
C ALA A 141 21.50 20.53 13.99
N LEU A 142 22.73 20.44 13.49
CA LEU A 142 23.21 19.30 12.73
C LEU A 142 23.30 18.03 13.60
N GLU A 143 23.79 18.15 14.83
CA GLU A 143 23.82 17.06 15.81
C GLU A 143 22.40 16.57 16.11
N PHE A 144 21.47 17.49 16.39
CA PHE A 144 20.06 17.16 16.60
C PHE A 144 19.43 16.46 15.39
N PHE A 145 19.61 16.98 14.17
CA PHE A 145 19.08 16.34 12.96
C PHE A 145 19.63 14.93 12.78
N LYS A 146 20.93 14.75 13.02
CA LYS A 146 21.58 13.45 12.90
C LYS A 146 20.96 12.42 13.85
N ASP A 147 20.79 12.78 15.12
CA ASP A 147 20.23 11.85 16.12
C ASP A 147 18.80 11.45 15.79
N GLU A 148 17.96 12.43 15.45
CA GLU A 148 16.56 12.18 15.06
C GLU A 148 16.45 11.38 13.76
N LEU A 149 17.27 11.67 12.76
CA LEU A 149 17.28 10.91 11.50
C LEU A 149 17.75 9.47 11.71
N ILE A 150 18.79 9.25 12.53
CA ILE A 150 19.24 7.89 12.88
C ILE A 150 18.11 7.13 13.58
N TYR A 151 17.44 7.75 14.56
CA TYR A 151 16.34 7.11 15.27
C TYR A 151 15.21 6.70 14.31
N ASN A 152 14.77 7.61 13.45
CA ASN A 152 13.68 7.31 12.50
C ASN A 152 14.08 6.20 11.51
N LEU A 153 15.32 6.23 10.99
CA LEU A 153 15.82 5.19 10.09
C LEU A 153 15.94 3.82 10.79
N ASP A 154 16.33 3.78 12.07
CA ASP A 154 16.36 2.55 12.88
C ASP A 154 14.97 1.93 13.04
N VAL A 155 13.96 2.77 13.27
CA VAL A 155 12.57 2.32 13.43
C VAL A 155 12.03 1.78 12.10
N ILE A 156 12.32 2.45 10.98
CA ILE A 156 11.98 1.98 9.64
C ILE A 156 12.64 0.63 9.34
N GLU A 157 13.93 0.48 9.61
CA GLU A 157 14.68 -0.76 9.36
C GLU A 157 14.06 -1.94 10.14
N LYS A 158 13.67 -1.71 11.40
CA LYS A 158 12.95 -2.72 12.21
C LYS A 158 11.61 -3.14 11.60
N SER A 159 10.85 -2.20 11.04
CA SER A 159 9.60 -2.53 10.34
C SER A 159 9.82 -3.33 9.06
N ILE A 160 10.88 -3.02 8.31
CA ILE A 160 11.26 -3.82 7.13
C ILE A 160 11.68 -5.23 7.54
N ASP A 161 12.48 -5.36 8.59
CA ASP A 161 12.88 -6.67 9.11
C ASP A 161 11.69 -7.48 9.65
N TYR A 162 10.68 -6.83 10.20
CA TYR A 162 9.43 -7.48 10.57
C TYR A 162 8.70 -8.04 9.33
N ILE A 163 8.56 -7.26 8.25
CA ILE A 163 7.96 -7.73 6.99
C ILE A 163 8.74 -8.93 6.44
N ASN A 164 10.07 -8.86 6.42
CA ASN A 164 10.92 -9.96 5.95
C ASN A 164 10.71 -11.24 6.77
N LYS A 165 10.53 -11.14 8.10
CA LYS A 165 10.19 -12.29 8.95
C LYS A 165 8.81 -12.88 8.64
N GLN A 166 7.89 -12.08 8.10
CA GLN A 166 6.55 -12.50 7.67
C GLN A 166 6.50 -12.93 6.20
N GLN A 167 7.63 -13.01 5.49
CA GLN A 167 7.64 -13.31 4.05
C GLN A 167 6.88 -14.61 3.71
N PHE A 168 7.02 -15.66 4.52
CA PHE A 168 6.31 -16.92 4.30
C PHE A 168 4.78 -16.76 4.31
N ILE A 169 4.23 -16.09 5.34
CA ILE A 169 2.78 -15.90 5.46
C ILE A 169 2.27 -14.95 4.37
N LEU A 170 3.05 -13.93 4.01
CA LEU A 170 2.69 -13.02 2.93
C LEU A 170 2.66 -13.72 1.57
N SER A 171 3.69 -14.52 1.24
CA SER A 171 3.77 -15.26 -0.03
C SER A 171 2.63 -16.25 -0.20
N ILE A 172 2.28 -17.02 0.84
CA ILE A 172 1.15 -17.97 0.79
C ILE A 172 -0.18 -17.24 0.55
N ASN A 173 -0.29 -16.00 1.04
CA ASN A 173 -1.51 -15.21 0.89
C ASN A 173 -1.53 -14.32 -0.37
N GLU A 174 -0.55 -14.46 -1.26
CA GLU A 174 -0.39 -13.60 -2.46
C GLU A 174 -0.27 -12.11 -2.12
N LEU A 175 0.38 -11.79 -0.98
CA LEU A 175 0.55 -10.44 -0.43
C LEU A 175 2.01 -9.93 -0.52
N TYR A 176 2.85 -10.62 -1.29
CA TYR A 176 4.25 -10.25 -1.51
C TYR A 176 4.67 -10.65 -2.93
N ASP A 177 4.46 -9.75 -3.87
CA ASP A 177 4.92 -9.92 -5.25
C ASP A 177 6.36 -9.37 -5.42
N GLU A 178 6.98 -9.66 -6.58
CA GLU A 178 8.34 -9.21 -6.86
C GLU A 178 8.46 -7.68 -6.96
N ASN A 179 7.37 -6.97 -7.28
CA ASN A 179 7.39 -5.51 -7.36
C ASN A 179 7.48 -4.89 -5.97
N LEU A 180 6.58 -5.29 -5.06
CA LEU A 180 6.58 -4.83 -3.68
C LEU A 180 7.86 -5.23 -2.95
N LYS A 181 8.37 -6.44 -3.20
CA LYS A 181 9.67 -6.88 -2.73
C LYS A 181 10.79 -5.96 -3.21
N SER A 182 10.86 -5.65 -4.50
CA SER A 182 11.87 -4.75 -5.05
C SER A 182 11.78 -3.34 -4.44
N ILE A 183 10.57 -2.82 -4.26
CA ILE A 183 10.34 -1.53 -3.59
C ILE A 183 10.92 -1.55 -2.18
N ILE A 184 10.62 -2.58 -1.38
CA ILE A 184 11.05 -2.69 0.02
C ILE A 184 12.57 -2.91 0.13
N GLU A 185 13.15 -3.74 -0.75
CA GLU A 185 14.60 -3.98 -0.78
C GLU A 185 15.37 -2.72 -1.16
N ASN A 186 14.92 -1.97 -2.18
CA ASN A 186 15.54 -0.71 -2.56
C ASN A 186 15.41 0.32 -1.43
N PHE A 187 14.23 0.41 -0.80
CA PHE A 187 14.01 1.30 0.33
C PHE A 187 14.92 0.97 1.51
N LYS A 188 15.10 -0.32 1.83
CA LYS A 188 16.04 -0.79 2.85
C LYS A 188 17.47 -0.37 2.53
N PHE A 189 17.88 -0.51 1.27
CA PHE A 189 19.22 -0.13 0.82
C PHE A 189 19.48 1.37 1.04
N GLU A 190 18.53 2.24 0.68
CA GLU A 190 18.66 3.68 0.94
C GLU A 190 18.74 4.01 2.42
N CYS A 191 17.87 3.41 3.25
CA CYS A 191 17.90 3.64 4.69
C CYS A 191 19.25 3.24 5.29
N TYR A 192 19.80 2.11 4.85
CA TYR A 192 21.13 1.66 5.25
C TYR A 192 22.23 2.64 4.82
N GLY A 193 22.18 3.13 3.57
CA GLY A 193 23.11 4.13 3.04
C GLY A 193 23.07 5.43 3.84
N ALA A 194 21.87 5.98 4.05
CA ALA A 194 21.65 7.20 4.82
C ALA A 194 22.16 7.08 6.26
N LYS A 195 21.82 5.98 6.94
CA LYS A 195 22.27 5.72 8.32
C LYS A 195 23.78 5.54 8.42
N SER A 196 24.39 4.86 7.46
CA SER A 196 25.85 4.69 7.41
C SER A 196 26.55 6.03 7.21
N PHE A 197 26.01 6.89 6.34
CA PHE A 197 26.50 8.25 6.16
C PHE A 197 26.39 9.08 7.46
N LEU A 198 25.23 9.05 8.12
CA LEU A 198 24.98 9.78 9.37
C LEU A 198 25.96 9.41 10.50
N LYS A 199 26.49 8.18 10.51
CA LYS A 199 27.44 7.72 11.54
C LYS A 199 28.86 8.25 11.34
N ILE A 200 29.22 8.71 10.15
CA ILE A 200 30.55 9.25 9.85
C ILE A 200 30.60 10.72 10.30
N ASN A 201 31.80 11.27 10.51
CA ASN A 201 31.96 12.70 10.72
C ASN A 201 31.92 13.44 9.37
N PHE A 202 31.04 14.43 9.24
CA PHE A 202 30.87 15.24 8.03
C PHE A 202 30.56 16.69 8.40
N ASN A 203 30.90 17.62 7.51
CA ASN A 203 30.49 19.01 7.64
C ASN A 203 29.05 19.20 7.12
N SER A 204 28.47 20.36 7.40
CA SER A 204 27.12 20.73 6.97
C SER A 204 26.93 20.64 5.45
N GLU A 205 27.91 21.05 4.65
CA GLU A 205 27.86 20.96 3.18
C GLU A 205 27.66 19.51 2.70
N LYS A 206 28.49 18.58 3.20
CA LYS A 206 28.36 17.16 2.87
C LYS A 206 27.04 16.59 3.35
N PHE A 207 26.55 16.99 4.52
CA PHE A 207 25.24 16.58 5.03
C PHE A 207 24.14 16.94 4.03
N TRP A 208 24.03 18.22 3.67
CA TRP A 208 22.96 18.68 2.79
C TRP A 208 23.05 18.06 1.41
N LYS A 209 24.25 17.97 0.83
CA LYS A 209 24.45 17.33 -0.48
C LYS A 209 24.04 15.86 -0.50
N SER A 210 24.37 15.10 0.54
CA SER A 210 23.97 13.70 0.66
C SER A 210 22.45 13.58 0.82
N PHE A 211 21.85 14.41 1.67
CA PHE A 211 20.41 14.38 1.89
C PHE A 211 19.59 14.89 0.71
N ASP A 212 20.13 15.77 -0.13
CA ASP A 212 19.51 16.13 -1.41
C ASP A 212 19.33 14.89 -2.29
N ALA A 213 20.38 14.07 -2.43
CA ALA A 213 20.34 12.84 -3.21
C ALA A 213 19.40 11.80 -2.59
N ILE A 214 19.53 11.54 -1.29
CA ILE A 214 18.68 10.59 -0.55
C ILE A 214 17.20 10.97 -0.68
N ASN A 215 16.87 12.25 -0.52
CA ASN A 215 15.48 12.71 -0.61
C ASN A 215 14.92 12.62 -2.03
N GLU A 216 15.73 12.89 -3.06
CA GLU A 216 15.29 12.70 -4.45
C GLU A 216 15.00 11.23 -4.77
N ASP A 217 15.81 10.30 -4.25
CA ASP A 217 15.56 8.87 -4.43
C ASP A 217 14.37 8.39 -3.60
N LEU A 218 14.26 8.82 -2.34
CA LEU A 218 13.10 8.60 -1.46
C LEU A 218 11.79 9.00 -2.13
N LYS A 219 11.75 10.16 -2.78
CA LYS A 219 10.58 10.65 -3.53
C LYS A 219 10.15 9.67 -4.63
N LYS A 220 11.11 9.08 -5.34
CA LYS A 220 10.85 8.07 -6.38
C LYS A 220 10.29 6.78 -5.78
N TYR A 221 10.87 6.29 -4.68
CA TYR A 221 10.39 5.07 -4.01
C TYR A 221 8.99 5.23 -3.42
N ILE A 222 8.70 6.39 -2.81
CA ILE A 222 7.33 6.71 -2.37
C ILE A 222 6.39 6.68 -3.57
N CYS A 223 6.79 7.26 -4.71
CA CYS A 223 5.97 7.32 -5.91
C CYS A 223 5.69 5.93 -6.53
N SER A 224 6.61 4.96 -6.39
CA SER A 224 6.43 3.61 -6.92
C SER A 224 5.54 2.73 -6.02
N TRP A 225 5.32 3.12 -4.77
CA TRP A 225 4.46 2.37 -3.85
C TRP A 225 3.05 2.97 -3.75
N THR A 226 2.08 2.31 -4.38
CA THR A 226 0.66 2.70 -4.43
C THR A 226 0.06 3.13 -3.10
N ASP A 227 0.41 2.45 -2.01
CA ASP A 227 -0.13 2.69 -0.66
C ASP A 227 0.22 4.08 -0.13
N ILE A 228 1.42 4.55 -0.44
CA ILE A 228 2.02 5.73 0.18
C ILE A 228 2.40 6.82 -0.82
N GLN A 229 2.24 6.61 -2.13
CA GLN A 229 2.55 7.59 -3.17
C GLN A 229 1.98 8.99 -2.93
N TYR A 230 0.84 9.08 -2.23
CA TYR A 230 0.21 10.35 -1.87
C TYR A 230 0.99 11.15 -0.82
N TYR A 231 1.93 10.53 -0.08
CA TYR A 231 2.79 11.22 0.87
C TYR A 231 3.60 12.35 0.22
N ASN A 232 4.01 12.20 -1.03
CA ASN A 232 4.69 13.25 -1.79
C ASN A 232 3.84 14.52 -2.02
N TYR A 233 2.52 14.42 -1.85
CA TYR A 233 1.56 15.51 -2.07
C TYR A 233 0.84 15.92 -0.78
N TYR A 234 0.98 15.13 0.28
CA TYR A 234 0.36 15.43 1.56
C TYR A 234 1.04 16.63 2.21
N LYS A 235 0.23 17.58 2.68
CA LYS A 235 0.73 18.75 3.40
C LYS A 235 0.81 18.45 4.89
N PHE A 236 2.03 18.28 5.36
CA PHE A 236 2.38 18.02 6.75
C PHE A 236 2.33 19.30 7.57
N LYS A 237 1.89 19.16 8.82
CA LYS A 237 1.89 20.18 9.85
C LYS A 237 2.74 19.68 11.02
N PRO A 238 3.60 20.51 11.63
CA PRO A 238 4.41 20.08 12.77
C PRO A 238 3.55 19.45 13.88
N PHE A 239 4.00 18.30 14.41
CA PHE A 239 3.33 17.51 15.46
C PHE A 239 1.92 17.01 15.12
N ASP A 240 1.52 17.05 13.85
CA ASP A 240 0.22 16.56 13.39
C ASP A 240 0.42 15.51 12.28
N ILE A 241 -0.19 14.34 12.46
CA ILE A 241 -0.10 13.24 11.51
C ILE A 241 -1.47 12.74 11.12
N LEU A 242 -1.78 12.89 9.82
CA LEU A 242 -2.96 12.33 9.16
C LEU A 242 -4.30 12.58 9.89
N THR A 243 -4.42 13.65 10.66
CA THR A 243 -5.67 13.97 11.36
C THR A 243 -6.74 14.50 10.40
N ASN A 244 -6.33 15.18 9.32
CA ASN A 244 -7.26 15.79 8.39
C ASN A 244 -7.58 14.91 7.16
N LYS A 245 -8.74 14.26 7.19
CA LYS A 245 -9.24 13.42 6.09
C LYS A 245 -9.39 14.17 4.75
N SER A 246 -9.69 15.48 4.75
CA SER A 246 -9.81 16.24 3.49
C SER A 246 -8.47 16.39 2.78
N ASP A 247 -7.41 16.63 3.57
CA ASP A 247 -6.06 16.87 3.06
C ASP A 247 -5.48 15.57 2.48
N ILE A 248 -5.72 14.45 3.17
CA ILE A 248 -5.39 13.10 2.67
C ILE A 248 -6.09 12.83 1.32
N ARG A 249 -7.39 13.10 1.24
CA ARG A 249 -8.16 12.87 0.00
C ARG A 249 -7.63 13.72 -1.15
N THR A 250 -7.27 14.96 -0.87
CA THR A 250 -6.71 15.89 -1.87
C THR A 250 -5.37 15.37 -2.39
N ALA A 251 -4.46 14.98 -1.49
CA ALA A 251 -3.16 14.41 -1.84
C ALA A 251 -3.28 13.12 -2.67
N ILE A 252 -4.26 12.26 -2.37
CA ILE A 252 -4.55 11.05 -3.17
C ILE A 252 -5.01 11.40 -4.59
N ILE A 253 -5.85 12.44 -4.75
CA ILE A 253 -6.30 12.86 -6.06
C ILE A 253 -5.13 13.42 -6.88
N GLU A 254 -4.27 14.22 -6.25
CA GLU A 254 -3.08 14.80 -6.88
C GLU A 254 -2.08 13.73 -7.31
N SER A 255 -1.78 12.75 -6.46
CA SER A 255 -0.86 11.66 -6.81
C SER A 255 -1.33 10.87 -8.03
N LYS A 256 -2.63 10.60 -8.13
CA LYS A 256 -3.23 9.91 -9.29
C LYS A 256 -3.18 10.73 -10.57
N LYS A 257 -3.34 12.06 -10.50
CA LYS A 257 -3.22 12.93 -11.68
C LYS A 257 -1.82 12.85 -12.26
N HIS A 258 -0.79 12.84 -11.42
CA HIS A 258 0.59 12.80 -11.88
C HIS A 258 0.96 11.46 -12.53
N ASN A 259 0.46 10.33 -12.01
CA ASN A 259 0.72 9.01 -12.59
C ASN A 259 -0.02 8.72 -13.90
N LYS A 260 -1.09 9.45 -14.22
CA LYS A 260 -1.77 9.33 -15.53
C LYS A 260 -1.07 10.09 -16.66
N LEU A 261 -0.09 10.93 -16.33
CA LEU A 261 0.65 11.78 -17.28
C LEU A 261 2.04 11.20 -17.62
N LYS A 262 2.43 10.08 -17.01
CA LYS A 262 3.63 9.30 -17.32
C LYS A 262 3.25 8.09 -18.17
#